data_AF-A0A955XN53-F1
#
_entry.id   AF-A0A955XN53-F1
#
_cell.length_a   1.000
_cell.length_b   1.000
_cell.length_c   1.000
_cell.angle_alpha   90.00
_cell.angle_beta   90.00
_cell.angle_gamma   90.00
#
_symmetry.space_group_name_H-M   'P 1'
#
loop_
_entity.id
_entity.type
_entity.pdbx_description
1 polymer ?
#
loop_
_entity_poly.entity_id
_entity_poly.type
_entity_poly.pdbx_seq_one_letter_code
_entity_poly.pdbx_strand_id
1 'polypeptide(L)'
;MTTPGGLPTHRACPGLWDALRDPDEQPLLTAVMQALDDPEPRAVYADWLVARGDARGELLHADLALRAFPPPSTAPLLRARLRTLCVWADEAWLAAVTPEPWMLNCGRGPARQPAVRFAFRCHLRWTELEATADPDVRHCSACARPVYRCGELDEAERRARAGDCIAVRAALTAQVRDHEVMVVGRPDDPALWADRLFGRR
;
A
#
# COMPACT_ATOMS: atom_id res chain seq x y z
N MET A 1 37.57 -18.92 0.87
CA MET A 1 36.49 -19.05 1.87
C MET A 1 36.01 -17.66 2.21
N THR A 2 34.98 -17.20 1.52
CA THR A 2 34.44 -15.84 1.60
C THR A 2 33.20 -15.90 2.47
N THR A 3 33.20 -15.23 3.61
CA THR A 3 32.05 -15.17 4.53
C THR A 3 30.92 -14.35 3.87
N PRO A 4 29.73 -14.91 3.65
CA PRO A 4 28.58 -14.12 3.21
C PRO A 4 27.86 -13.59 4.46
N GLY A 5 27.64 -12.27 4.54
CA GLY A 5 26.70 -11.70 5.52
C GLY A 5 27.30 -10.94 6.70
N GLY A 6 28.37 -10.17 6.49
CA GLY A 6 28.68 -9.07 7.41
C GLY A 6 27.57 -8.01 7.35
N LEU A 7 26.93 -7.72 8.48
CA LEU A 7 26.09 -6.54 8.62
C LEU A 7 26.96 -5.28 8.41
N PRO A 8 26.54 -4.30 7.60
CA PRO A 8 27.31 -3.08 7.40
C PRO A 8 27.52 -2.36 8.74
N THR A 9 28.76 -1.99 9.04
CA THR A 9 29.16 -1.29 10.27
C THR A 9 28.62 0.15 10.24
N HIS A 10 27.57 0.38 11.02
CA HIS A 10 26.97 1.65 11.47
C HIS A 10 27.56 2.96 10.89
N ARG A 11 27.17 3.30 9.66
CA ARG A 11 27.03 4.70 9.25
C ARG A 11 25.63 4.85 8.69
N ALA A 12 24.85 5.80 9.22
CA ALA A 12 23.58 6.16 8.59
C ALA A 12 23.87 6.51 7.13
N CYS A 13 23.18 5.85 6.19
CA CYS A 13 23.37 6.14 4.78
C CYS A 13 23.01 7.60 4.52
N PRO A 14 23.72 8.31 3.62
CA PRO A 14 23.34 9.67 3.23
C PRO A 14 21.86 9.71 2.80
N GLY A 15 21.12 10.68 3.32
CA GLY A 15 19.71 10.85 2.96
C GLY A 15 19.56 11.46 1.55
N LEU A 16 18.32 11.59 1.06
CA LEU A 16 18.05 12.18 -0.26
C LEU A 16 18.74 13.54 -0.45
N TRP A 17 18.66 14.39 0.57
CA TRP A 17 19.20 15.75 0.50
C TRP A 17 20.73 15.81 0.56
N ASP A 18 21.38 14.79 1.13
CA ASP A 18 22.83 14.68 1.12
C ASP A 18 23.30 14.19 -0.25
N ALA A 19 22.62 13.18 -0.79
CA ALA A 19 22.86 12.64 -2.13
C ALA A 19 22.68 13.70 -3.24
N LEU A 20 21.67 14.57 -3.10
CA LEU A 20 21.45 15.69 -4.04
C LEU A 20 22.47 16.83 -3.88
N ARG A 21 23.22 16.90 -2.78
CA ARG A 21 24.28 17.90 -2.57
C ARG A 21 25.66 17.36 -2.94
N ASP A 22 25.85 16.05 -2.97
CA ASP A 22 27.09 15.43 -3.43
C ASP A 22 27.23 15.64 -4.94
N PRO A 23 28.25 16.36 -5.42
CA PRO A 23 28.42 16.68 -6.84
C PRO A 23 28.70 15.45 -7.71
N ASP A 24 29.23 14.37 -7.14
CA ASP A 24 29.49 13.12 -7.86
C ASP A 24 28.24 12.25 -7.93
N GLU A 25 27.40 12.27 -6.88
CA GLU A 25 26.18 11.47 -6.79
C GLU A 25 24.99 12.08 -7.51
N GLN A 26 24.84 13.41 -7.42
CA GLN A 26 23.68 14.15 -7.90
C GLN A 26 23.33 13.91 -9.37
N PRO A 27 24.28 13.84 -10.33
CA PRO A 27 23.97 13.54 -11.72
C PRO A 27 23.34 12.15 -11.92
N LEU A 28 23.84 11.13 -11.20
CA LEU A 28 23.35 9.75 -11.29
C LEU A 28 21.96 9.62 -10.67
N LEU A 29 21.77 10.21 -9.49
CA LEU A 29 20.47 10.23 -8.83
C LEU A 29 19.42 10.99 -9.65
N THR A 30 19.81 12.10 -10.29
CA THR A 30 18.93 12.85 -11.18
C THR A 30 18.52 12.02 -12.40
N ALA A 31 19.45 11.27 -13.00
CA ALA A 31 19.15 10.38 -14.13
C ALA A 31 18.13 9.28 -13.73
N VAL A 32 18.27 8.71 -12.53
CA VAL A 32 17.28 7.78 -11.97
C VAL A 32 15.91 8.44 -11.81
N MET A 33 15.84 9.62 -11.22
CA MET A 33 14.57 10.32 -10.99
C MET A 33 13.87 10.74 -12.29
N GLN A 34 14.62 11.03 -13.35
CA GLN A 34 14.09 11.40 -14.66
C GLN A 34 13.56 10.20 -15.47
N ALA A 35 14.04 9.00 -15.18
CA ALA A 35 13.71 7.77 -15.90
C ALA A 35 13.44 6.62 -14.92
N LEU A 36 12.51 6.83 -13.99
CA LEU A 36 12.28 5.95 -12.86
C LEU A 36 11.80 4.53 -13.27
N ASP A 37 11.06 4.44 -14.38
CA ASP A 37 10.60 3.19 -14.97
C ASP A 37 11.70 2.44 -15.74
N ASP A 38 12.78 3.14 -16.12
CA ASP A 38 13.94 2.54 -16.78
C ASP A 38 14.84 1.86 -15.73
N PRO A 39 15.13 0.55 -15.86
CA PRO A 39 16.07 -0.12 -14.97
C PRO A 39 17.53 0.28 -15.19
N GLU A 40 17.90 0.80 -16.36
CA GLU A 40 19.32 1.07 -16.70
C GLU A 40 19.94 2.17 -15.82
N PRO A 41 19.37 3.39 -15.68
CA PRO A 41 19.95 4.42 -14.82
C PRO A 41 20.09 3.97 -13.36
N ARG A 42 19.14 3.17 -12.88
CA ARG A 42 19.17 2.59 -11.53
C ARG A 42 20.28 1.57 -11.37
N ALA A 43 20.54 0.74 -12.39
CA ALA A 43 21.63 -0.22 -12.36
C ALA A 43 22.99 0.50 -12.30
N VAL A 44 23.19 1.53 -13.14
CA VAL A 44 24.41 2.35 -13.14
C VAL A 44 24.63 3.03 -11.78
N TYR A 45 23.57 3.61 -11.21
CA TYR A 45 23.64 4.23 -9.89
C TYR A 45 23.91 3.22 -8.77
N ALA A 46 23.33 2.02 -8.83
CA ALA A 46 23.59 0.95 -7.88
C ALA A 46 25.06 0.49 -7.91
N ASP A 47 25.62 0.28 -9.11
CA ASP A 47 27.03 -0.09 -9.29
C ASP A 47 27.98 0.99 -8.74
N TRP A 48 27.67 2.27 -8.99
CA TRP A 48 28.43 3.39 -8.46
C TRP A 48 28.42 3.44 -6.92
N LEU A 49 27.27 3.18 -6.29
CA LEU A 49 27.15 3.09 -4.83
C LEU A 49 27.94 1.92 -4.26
N VAL A 50 27.87 0.74 -4.89
CA VAL A 50 28.63 -0.46 -4.49
C VAL A 50 30.13 -0.21 -4.56
N ALA A 51 30.62 0.43 -5.63
CA ALA A 51 32.03 0.76 -5.79
C ALA A 51 32.58 1.64 -4.65
N ARG A 52 31.71 2.39 -3.97
CA ARG A 52 32.02 3.26 -2.83
C ARG A 52 31.76 2.60 -1.47
N GLY A 53 31.32 1.34 -1.46
CA GLY A 53 30.96 0.61 -0.23
C GLY A 53 29.66 1.09 0.42
N ASP A 54 28.78 1.75 -0.34
CA ASP A 54 27.49 2.23 0.16
C ASP A 54 26.43 1.11 0.09
N ALA A 55 25.78 0.84 1.23
CA ALA A 55 24.76 -0.20 1.36
C ALA A 55 23.50 0.07 0.51
N ARG A 56 23.26 1.33 0.11
CA ARG A 56 22.21 1.71 -0.83
C ARG A 56 22.36 1.00 -2.18
N GLY A 57 23.60 0.75 -2.62
CA GLY A 57 23.88 0.04 -3.87
C GLY A 57 23.40 -1.41 -3.83
N GLU A 58 23.69 -2.12 -2.73
CA GLU A 58 23.21 -3.50 -2.53
C GLU A 58 21.67 -3.56 -2.47
N LEU A 59 21.04 -2.56 -1.86
CA LEU A 59 19.58 -2.44 -1.80
C LEU A 59 18.99 -2.34 -3.21
N LEU A 60 19.54 -1.47 -4.06
CA LEU A 60 19.08 -1.30 -5.44
C LEU A 60 19.31 -2.55 -6.30
N HIS A 61 20.43 -3.25 -6.14
CA HIS A 61 20.64 -4.52 -6.84
C HIS A 61 19.61 -5.58 -6.43
N ALA A 62 19.28 -5.67 -5.14
CA ALA A 62 18.25 -6.59 -4.67
C ALA A 62 16.86 -6.24 -5.23
N ASP A 63 16.52 -4.95 -5.36
CA ASP A 63 15.30 -4.48 -6.04
C ASP A 63 15.27 -4.89 -7.51
N LEU A 64 16.30 -4.50 -8.26
CA LEU A 64 16.41 -4.78 -9.69
C LEU A 64 16.34 -6.28 -9.98
N ALA A 65 17.04 -7.09 -9.17
CA ALA A 65 17.00 -8.54 -9.29
C ALA A 65 15.60 -9.12 -9.03
N LEU A 66 14.81 -8.55 -8.11
CA LEU A 66 13.44 -8.97 -7.86
C LEU A 66 12.47 -8.55 -8.96
N ARG A 67 12.67 -7.38 -9.55
CA ARG A 67 11.90 -6.88 -10.70
C ARG A 67 12.18 -7.66 -11.99
N ALA A 68 13.35 -8.30 -12.08
CA ALA A 68 13.69 -9.22 -13.16
C ALA A 68 13.02 -10.60 -13.04
N PHE A 69 12.08 -10.79 -12.10
CA PHE A 69 11.34 -12.05 -11.86
C PHE A 69 12.27 -13.26 -11.67
N PRO A 70 13.08 -13.28 -10.59
CA PRO A 70 14.06 -14.32 -10.36
C PRO A 70 13.38 -15.65 -10.00
N PRO A 71 14.09 -16.79 -10.07
CA PRO A 71 13.55 -18.09 -9.71
C PRO A 71 12.93 -18.11 -8.30
N PRO A 72 11.88 -18.92 -8.06
CA PRO A 72 11.22 -19.02 -6.75
C PRO A 72 12.14 -19.42 -5.60
N SER A 73 13.25 -20.10 -5.87
CA SER A 73 14.28 -20.45 -4.89
C SER A 73 15.10 -19.23 -4.43
N THR A 74 15.27 -18.23 -5.30
CA THR A 74 16.11 -17.05 -5.08
C THR A 74 15.31 -15.87 -4.53
N ALA A 75 14.05 -15.71 -4.97
CA ALA A 75 13.20 -14.58 -4.57
C ALA A 75 13.05 -14.40 -3.04
N PRO A 76 12.88 -15.46 -2.22
CA PRO A 76 12.80 -15.31 -0.76
C PRO A 76 14.07 -14.72 -0.14
N LEU A 77 15.24 -15.12 -0.63
CA LEU A 77 16.54 -14.63 -0.15
C LEU A 77 16.74 -13.16 -0.49
N LEU A 78 16.45 -12.77 -1.73
CA LEU A 78 16.51 -11.36 -2.16
C LEU A 78 15.56 -10.48 -1.34
N ARG A 79 14.32 -10.93 -1.10
CA ARG A 79 13.36 -10.19 -0.26
C ARG A 79 13.82 -10.09 1.19
N ALA A 80 14.37 -11.15 1.75
CA ALA A 80 14.94 -11.13 3.10
C ALA A 80 16.10 -10.14 3.19
N ARG A 81 16.99 -10.15 2.20
CA ARG A 81 18.12 -9.22 2.16
C ARG A 81 17.68 -7.78 2.03
N LEU A 82 16.74 -7.51 1.14
CA LEU A 82 16.18 -6.18 0.97
C LEU A 82 15.59 -5.66 2.29
N ARG A 83 14.75 -6.45 2.98
CA ARG A 83 14.18 -6.04 4.29
C ARG A 83 15.25 -5.64 5.29
N THR A 84 16.36 -6.37 5.35
CA THR A 84 17.49 -6.05 6.23
C THR A 84 18.14 -4.70 5.86
N LEU A 85 18.29 -4.41 4.58
CA LEU A 85 18.94 -3.19 4.09
C LEU A 85 18.04 -1.96 4.24
N CYS A 86 16.74 -2.12 4.05
CA CYS A 86 15.79 -1.01 4.04
C CYS A 86 15.61 -0.32 5.39
N VAL A 87 15.87 -1.02 6.50
CA VAL A 87 15.82 -0.44 7.86
C VAL A 87 16.78 0.74 8.03
N TRP A 88 17.82 0.81 7.18
CA TRP A 88 18.89 1.80 7.27
C TRP A 88 18.87 2.84 6.16
N ALA A 89 17.97 2.68 5.19
CA ALA A 89 17.85 3.61 4.08
C ALA A 89 16.92 4.76 4.46
N ASP A 90 17.26 5.97 4.01
CA ASP A 90 16.42 7.14 4.15
C ASP A 90 15.12 6.97 3.34
N GLU A 91 13.98 7.32 3.95
CA GLU A 91 12.65 7.14 3.35
C GLU A 91 12.47 8.02 2.11
N ALA A 92 12.94 9.27 2.17
CA ALA A 92 12.86 10.19 1.03
C ALA A 92 13.74 9.70 -0.13
N TRP A 93 14.92 9.16 0.16
CA TRP A 93 15.78 8.56 -0.85
C TRP A 93 15.12 7.35 -1.51
N LEU A 94 14.55 6.44 -0.72
CA LEU A 94 13.83 5.27 -1.25
C LEU A 94 12.68 5.66 -2.19
N ALA A 95 11.90 6.67 -1.82
CA ALA A 95 10.82 7.19 -2.64
C ALA A 95 11.32 7.81 -3.97
N ALA A 96 12.51 8.39 -3.99
CA ALA A 96 13.08 9.00 -5.19
C ALA A 96 13.66 7.97 -6.19
N VAL A 97 14.09 6.80 -5.72
CA VAL A 97 14.81 5.81 -6.54
C VAL A 97 14.02 4.55 -6.86
N THR A 98 12.80 4.41 -6.32
CA THR A 98 11.93 3.27 -6.60
C THR A 98 10.62 3.74 -7.26
N PRO A 99 10.28 3.27 -8.49
CA PRO A 99 9.08 3.71 -9.23
C PRO A 99 7.76 3.39 -8.55
N GLU A 100 7.77 2.36 -7.73
CA GLU A 100 6.65 1.89 -6.94
C GLU A 100 7.30 1.38 -5.65
N PRO A 101 6.83 1.76 -4.44
CA PRO A 101 7.32 1.19 -3.20
C PRO A 101 6.85 -0.27 -3.12
N TRP A 102 7.51 -1.15 -3.86
CA TRP A 102 7.34 -2.59 -3.85
C TRP A 102 7.70 -3.20 -2.48
N MET A 103 8.45 -2.44 -1.68
CA MET A 103 8.64 -2.65 -0.24
C MET A 103 7.33 -2.59 0.56
N LEU A 104 6.30 -1.92 0.03
CA LEU A 104 4.95 -1.86 0.59
C LEU A 104 3.96 -2.82 -0.10
N ASN A 105 4.31 -3.51 -1.20
CA ASN A 105 3.27 -4.11 -2.05
C ASN A 105 3.53 -5.53 -2.56
N CYS A 106 4.51 -6.26 -2.03
CA CYS A 106 4.50 -7.73 -2.11
C CYS A 106 3.45 -8.31 -1.12
N GLY A 107 2.15 -8.05 -1.38
CA GLY A 107 1.02 -8.73 -0.73
C GLY A 107 0.21 -7.95 0.31
N ARG A 108 0.34 -6.62 0.42
CA ARG A 108 -0.51 -5.79 1.30
C ARG A 108 -0.92 -4.51 0.59
N GLY A 109 -2.22 -4.37 0.31
CA GLY A 109 -2.84 -3.04 0.20
C GLY A 109 -2.61 -2.22 1.49
N PRO A 110 -3.05 -0.96 1.56
CA PRO A 110 -2.76 -0.05 2.67
C PRO A 110 -2.90 -0.74 4.04
N ALA A 111 -2.01 -0.43 4.99
CA ALA A 111 -1.96 -1.06 6.33
C ALA A 111 -3.29 -1.00 7.11
N ARG A 112 -4.23 -0.18 6.63
CA ARG A 112 -5.65 -0.33 6.86
C ARG A 112 -6.29 -0.63 5.51
N GLN A 113 -6.53 -1.91 5.20
CA GLN A 113 -7.53 -2.19 4.17
C GLN A 113 -8.80 -1.47 4.62
N PRO A 114 -9.55 -0.83 3.71
CA PRO A 114 -10.86 -0.33 4.09
C PRO A 114 -11.62 -1.46 4.74
N ALA A 115 -11.90 -1.30 6.02
CA ALA A 115 -12.50 -2.34 6.83
C ALA A 115 -13.89 -2.70 6.28
N VAL A 116 -14.51 -1.71 5.63
CA VAL A 116 -15.74 -1.87 4.84
C VAL A 116 -15.50 -1.46 3.38
N ARG A 117 -15.75 -2.40 2.47
CA ARG A 117 -15.89 -2.16 1.02
C ARG A 117 -17.36 -2.25 0.64
N PHE A 118 -17.83 -1.32 -0.17
CA PHE A 118 -19.21 -1.32 -0.65
C PHE A 118 -19.32 -2.00 -2.01
N ALA A 119 -20.16 -3.05 -2.06
CA ALA A 119 -20.65 -3.63 -3.31
C ALA A 119 -21.43 -2.58 -4.13
N PHE A 120 -22.17 -1.74 -3.41
CA PHE A 120 -22.96 -0.65 -3.96
C PHE A 120 -22.98 0.51 -2.98
N ARG A 121 -22.54 1.69 -3.42
CA ARG A 121 -22.68 2.94 -2.64
C ARG A 121 -24.03 3.57 -2.91
N CYS A 122 -24.76 3.87 -1.84
CA CYS A 122 -25.99 4.64 -1.96
C CYS A 122 -25.66 6.10 -2.31
N HIS A 123 -26.50 6.72 -3.14
CA HIS A 123 -26.36 8.14 -3.47
C HIS A 123 -26.93 9.06 -2.38
N LEU A 124 -27.80 8.54 -1.50
CA LEU A 124 -28.36 9.26 -0.38
C LEU A 124 -27.40 9.26 0.82
N ARG A 125 -27.36 10.40 1.51
CA ARG A 125 -26.63 10.61 2.76
C ARG A 125 -27.47 10.15 3.94
N TRP A 126 -26.82 9.79 5.04
CA TRP A 126 -27.51 9.38 6.28
C TRP A 126 -28.58 10.38 6.73
N THR A 127 -28.31 11.68 6.59
CA THR A 127 -29.24 12.76 6.96
C THR A 127 -30.43 12.89 6.02
N GLU A 128 -30.35 12.35 4.80
CA GLU A 128 -31.42 12.37 3.78
C GLU A 128 -32.34 11.14 3.89
N LEU A 129 -31.97 10.14 4.70
CA LEU A 129 -32.81 8.97 4.96
C LEU A 129 -33.91 9.29 5.98
N GLU A 130 -35.07 8.65 5.80
CA GLU A 130 -36.23 8.81 6.67
C GLU A 130 -35.92 8.29 8.07
N ALA A 131 -36.19 9.11 9.09
CA ALA A 131 -36.00 8.72 10.48
C ALA A 131 -37.02 7.63 10.88
N THR A 132 -36.58 6.67 11.68
CA THR A 132 -37.46 5.67 12.29
C THR A 132 -37.56 5.91 13.80
N ALA A 133 -38.30 5.03 14.50
CA ALA A 133 -38.36 5.06 15.96
C ALA A 133 -36.99 4.73 16.61
N ASP A 134 -36.11 4.02 15.91
CA ASP A 134 -34.76 3.72 16.36
C ASP A 134 -33.77 4.75 15.75
N PRO A 135 -32.99 5.48 16.57
CA PRO A 135 -32.05 6.49 16.07
C PRO A 135 -30.89 5.92 15.24
N ASP A 136 -30.55 4.64 15.40
CA ASP A 136 -29.50 3.97 14.63
C ASP A 136 -30.04 3.20 13.42
N VAL A 137 -31.35 3.30 13.15
CA VAL A 137 -31.98 2.76 11.94
C VAL A 137 -32.72 3.86 11.19
N ARG A 138 -32.41 3.98 9.89
CA ARG A 138 -33.14 4.87 8.99
C ARG A 138 -33.70 4.09 7.81
N HIS A 139 -34.74 4.63 7.18
CA HIS A 139 -35.34 4.02 6.00
C HIS A 139 -34.89 4.75 4.73
N CYS A 140 -34.42 3.98 3.74
CA CYS A 140 -34.03 4.51 2.43
C CYS A 140 -35.21 4.44 1.46
N SER A 141 -35.73 5.58 1.05
CA SER A 141 -36.83 5.65 0.08
C SER A 141 -36.44 5.18 -1.32
N ALA A 142 -35.16 5.26 -1.70
CA ALA A 142 -34.69 4.86 -3.02
C ALA A 142 -34.62 3.32 -3.22
N CYS A 143 -34.25 2.57 -2.17
CA CYS A 143 -34.18 1.10 -2.25
C CYS A 143 -35.22 0.37 -1.39
N ALA A 144 -36.07 1.11 -0.67
CA ALA A 144 -37.11 0.61 0.24
C ALA A 144 -36.57 -0.38 1.29
N ARG A 145 -35.39 -0.08 1.85
CA ARG A 145 -34.72 -0.94 2.83
C ARG A 145 -34.31 -0.15 4.07
N PRO A 146 -34.25 -0.81 5.25
CA PRO A 146 -33.61 -0.24 6.42
C PRO A 146 -32.10 -0.09 6.19
N VAL A 147 -31.55 0.99 6.72
CA VAL A 147 -30.13 1.32 6.74
C VAL A 147 -29.70 1.43 8.20
N TYR A 148 -28.75 0.58 8.59
CA TYR A 148 -28.25 0.50 9.95
C TYR A 148 -26.99 1.33 10.10
N ARG A 149 -26.94 2.21 11.10
CA ARG A 149 -25.71 2.92 11.46
C ARG A 149 -24.81 1.98 12.25
N CYS A 150 -23.64 1.68 11.70
CA CYS A 150 -22.66 0.84 12.39
C CYS A 150 -21.54 1.70 12.96
N GLY A 151 -21.33 1.60 14.27
CA GLY A 151 -20.26 2.30 14.98
C GLY A 151 -18.93 1.57 14.94
N GLU A 152 -18.98 0.24 14.82
CA GLU A 152 -17.86 -0.67 14.91
C GLU A 152 -17.76 -1.60 13.69
N LEU A 153 -16.57 -2.14 13.46
CA LEU A 153 -16.29 -3.00 12.32
C LEU A 153 -17.05 -4.33 12.37
N ASP A 154 -17.05 -4.99 13.54
CA ASP A 154 -17.69 -6.29 13.71
C ASP A 154 -19.19 -6.22 13.43
N GLU A 155 -19.81 -5.08 13.75
CA GLU A 155 -21.21 -4.82 13.43
C GLU A 155 -21.43 -4.68 11.92
N ALA A 156 -20.60 -3.88 11.25
CA ALA A 156 -20.64 -3.72 9.80
C ALA A 156 -20.44 -5.05 9.07
N GLU A 157 -19.55 -5.92 9.56
CA GLU A 157 -19.32 -7.26 9.00
C GLU A 157 -20.53 -8.19 9.17
N ARG A 158 -21.12 -8.24 10.37
CA ARG A 158 -22.35 -9.02 10.61
C ARG A 158 -23.48 -8.60 9.67
N ARG A 159 -23.67 -7.30 9.49
CA ARG A 159 -24.69 -6.73 8.59
C ARG A 159 -24.37 -6.99 7.13
N ALA A 160 -23.10 -6.98 6.75
CA ALA A 160 -22.68 -7.33 5.40
C ALA A 160 -23.02 -8.78 5.04
N ARG A 161 -22.77 -9.72 5.96
CA ARG A 161 -23.15 -11.13 5.78
C ARG A 161 -24.67 -11.33 5.69
N ALA A 162 -25.45 -10.46 6.34
CA ALA A 162 -26.92 -10.45 6.23
C ALA A 162 -27.45 -9.79 4.94
N GLY A 163 -26.59 -9.11 4.17
CA GLY A 163 -26.98 -8.36 2.97
C GLY A 163 -27.70 -7.03 3.26
N ASP A 164 -27.55 -6.51 4.48
CA ASP A 164 -28.17 -5.27 4.95
C ASP A 164 -27.48 -4.03 4.37
N CYS A 165 -28.23 -2.92 4.25
CA CYS A 165 -27.64 -1.62 3.96
C CYS A 165 -27.10 -1.00 5.27
N ILE A 166 -25.90 -0.44 5.22
CA ILE A 166 -25.26 0.17 6.38
C ILE A 166 -24.81 1.61 6.10
N ALA A 167 -24.70 2.37 7.17
CA ALA A 167 -24.04 3.67 7.21
C ALA A 167 -22.85 3.58 8.18
N VAL A 168 -21.64 3.82 7.68
CA VAL A 168 -20.41 3.80 8.50
C VAL A 168 -19.71 5.14 8.42
N ARG A 169 -18.89 5.45 9.43
CA ARG A 169 -18.02 6.63 9.38
C ARG A 169 -17.02 6.50 8.24
N ALA A 170 -16.69 7.60 7.59
CA ALA A 170 -15.68 7.64 6.52
C ALA A 170 -14.34 7.01 6.93
N ALA A 171 -13.94 7.12 8.20
CA ALA A 171 -12.72 6.51 8.71
C ALA A 171 -12.67 4.96 8.63
N LEU A 172 -13.80 4.29 8.40
CA LEU A 172 -13.92 2.83 8.28
C LEU A 172 -13.88 2.35 6.82
N THR A 173 -13.84 3.25 5.84
CA THR A 173 -13.80 2.92 4.41
C THR A 173 -12.81 3.80 3.66
N ALA A 174 -12.28 3.29 2.55
CA ALA A 174 -11.35 4.01 1.66
C ALA A 174 -12.10 4.60 0.46
N GLN A 175 -13.40 4.29 0.32
CA GLN A 175 -14.25 4.80 -0.76
C GLN A 175 -14.93 6.11 -0.31
N VAL A 176 -14.15 7.13 0.04
CA VAL A 176 -14.68 8.42 0.53
C VAL A 176 -14.48 9.49 -0.55
N ARG A 177 -15.44 10.41 -0.69
CA ARG A 177 -15.24 11.70 -1.41
C ARG A 177 -14.99 12.79 -0.37
N ASP A 178 -14.21 13.83 -0.70
CA ASP A 178 -13.53 14.78 0.22
C ASP A 178 -14.33 15.45 1.37
N HIS A 179 -15.63 15.21 1.54
CA HIS A 179 -16.47 15.89 2.54
C HIS A 179 -17.53 14.99 3.24
N GLU A 180 -17.50 13.66 3.03
CA GLU A 180 -18.49 12.76 3.64
C GLU A 180 -18.08 12.33 5.07
N VAL A 181 -18.93 12.62 6.07
CA VAL A 181 -18.73 12.14 7.45
C VAL A 181 -19.17 10.68 7.61
N MET A 182 -20.24 10.30 6.89
CA MET A 182 -20.82 8.97 6.85
C MET A 182 -20.97 8.52 5.40
N VAL A 183 -20.63 7.26 5.13
CA VAL A 183 -20.81 6.61 3.83
C VAL A 183 -21.90 5.57 3.97
N VAL A 184 -22.90 5.63 3.08
CA VAL A 184 -24.07 4.74 3.07
C VAL A 184 -24.01 3.80 1.88
N GLY A 185 -24.36 2.53 2.07
CA GLY A 185 -24.44 1.58 0.97
C GLY A 185 -24.66 0.15 1.42
N ARG A 186 -24.62 -0.76 0.44
CA ARG A 186 -24.57 -2.20 0.70
C ARG A 186 -23.11 -2.66 0.71
N PRO A 187 -22.59 -3.13 1.86
CA PRO A 187 -21.24 -3.64 1.96
C PRO A 187 -21.09 -4.95 1.17
N ASP A 188 -19.89 -5.25 0.70
CA ASP A 188 -19.55 -6.60 0.21
C ASP A 188 -19.33 -7.55 1.39
N ASP A 189 -19.68 -8.82 1.19
CA ASP A 189 -19.28 -9.89 2.11
C ASP A 189 -17.78 -10.19 1.95
N PRO A 190 -16.97 -10.06 3.02
CA PRO A 190 -15.55 -10.40 2.99
C PRO A 190 -15.26 -11.82 2.47
N ALA A 191 -16.15 -12.78 2.71
CA ALA A 191 -16.00 -14.16 2.24
C ALA A 191 -16.08 -14.27 0.71
N LEU A 192 -16.72 -13.31 0.03
CA LEU A 192 -16.90 -13.31 -1.43
C LEU A 192 -15.82 -12.55 -2.20
N TRP A 193 -14.86 -11.92 -1.52
CA TRP A 193 -13.83 -11.10 -2.16
C TRP A 193 -12.86 -11.95 -2.99
N ALA A 194 -12.50 -13.15 -2.53
CA ALA A 194 -11.68 -14.09 -3.31
C ALA A 194 -12.49 -14.74 -4.45
N ASP A 195 -13.73 -15.15 -4.18
CA ASP A 195 -14.59 -15.87 -5.12
C ASP A 195 -14.94 -15.06 -6.38
N ARG A 196 -15.17 -13.74 -6.25
CA ARG A 196 -15.51 -12.86 -7.39
C ARG A 196 -14.30 -12.47 -8.23
N LEU A 197 -13.09 -12.45 -7.66
CA LEU A 197 -11.86 -12.07 -8.35
C LEU A 197 -11.34 -13.17 -9.28
N PHE A 198 -11.60 -14.44 -8.95
CA PHE A 198 -11.10 -15.57 -9.73
C PHE A 198 -12.16 -16.30 -10.55
N GLY A 199 -13.45 -15.99 -10.37
CA GLY A 199 -14.54 -16.71 -11.03
C GLY A 199 -14.59 -18.17 -10.55
N ARG A 200 -15.73 -18.62 -10.07
CA ARG A 200 -15.89 -20.06 -9.79
C ARG A 200 -15.68 -20.85 -11.08
N ARG A 201 -14.83 -21.88 -11.01
CA ARG A 201 -14.92 -23.03 -11.92
C ARG A 201 -16.17 -23.83 -11.61
#